data_AF-A0A7V7WUI3-F1
#
_entry.id   AF-A0A7V7WUI3-F1
#
_cell.length_a   1.000
_cell.length_b   1.000
_cell.length_c   1.000
_cell.angle_alpha   90.00
_cell.angle_beta   90.00
_cell.angle_gamma   90.00
#
_symmetry.space_group_name_H-M   'P 1'
#
loop_
_entity.id
_entity.type
_entity.pdbx_description
1 polymer ?
#
loop_
_entity_poly.entity_id
_entity_poly.type
_entity_poly.pdbx_seq_one_letter_code
_entity_poly.pdbx_strand_id
1 'polypeptide(L)'
;MIKVLHSVDQAVGPGCPNERRDVMLVQFFLRAATKPAGGLPAVQPPGQAALAVDGIFGPKTAAYIKHYQVTGGSTAYADGKVSPVQGGSAVGAIHEKYLTIAHLNVGYAKRFGIDRHLRIDQDPDFPAGLRGALFV
;
A
#
# COMPACT_ATOMS: atom_id res chain seq x y z
N MET A 1 0.44 -17.14 -3.59
CA MET A 1 0.43 -16.86 -2.14
C MET A 1 1.57 -15.90 -1.84
N ILE A 2 1.33 -14.77 -1.16
CA ILE A 2 2.44 -13.91 -0.68
C ILE A 2 3.10 -14.59 0.52
N LYS A 3 4.42 -14.46 0.65
CA LYS A 3 5.19 -15.14 1.70
C LYS A 3 5.50 -14.25 2.91
N VAL A 4 5.46 -12.93 2.72
CA VAL A 4 5.64 -11.89 3.74
C VAL A 4 4.51 -10.88 3.56
N LEU A 5 4.11 -10.18 4.63
CA LEU A 5 3.12 -9.13 4.57
C LEU A 5 3.69 -7.87 5.20
N HIS A 6 4.10 -6.89 4.38
CA HIS A 6 4.60 -5.63 4.89
C HIS A 6 3.44 -4.78 5.39
N SER A 7 3.32 -4.63 6.70
CA SER A 7 2.30 -3.81 7.36
C SER A 7 2.82 -2.40 7.66
N VAL A 8 1.89 -1.48 7.89
CA VAL A 8 2.15 -0.23 8.64
C VAL A 8 2.13 -0.51 10.13
N ASP A 9 2.79 0.33 10.93
CA ASP A 9 2.75 0.31 12.39
C ASP A 9 1.54 1.10 12.92
N GLN A 10 1.31 2.28 12.37
CA GLN A 10 0.16 3.14 12.65
C GLN A 10 -0.69 3.35 11.40
N ALA A 11 -1.98 3.60 11.61
CA ALA A 11 -2.89 3.81 10.49
C ALA A 11 -2.51 5.05 9.66
N VAL A 12 -2.72 4.95 8.35
CA VAL A 12 -2.54 6.05 7.39
C VAL A 12 -3.89 6.43 6.80
N GLY A 13 -4.27 7.70 6.89
CA GLY A 13 -5.58 8.17 6.45
C GLY A 13 -6.07 9.42 7.19
N PRO A 14 -7.25 9.94 6.82
CA PRO A 14 -7.84 11.10 7.50
C PRO A 14 -8.04 10.85 8.99
N GLY A 15 -7.50 11.73 9.84
CA GLY A 15 -7.59 11.64 11.30
C GLY A 15 -6.75 10.52 11.93
N CYS A 16 -5.85 9.89 11.18
CA CYS A 16 -4.90 8.91 11.70
C CYS A 16 -3.55 9.56 12.05
N PRO A 17 -2.65 8.87 12.77
CA PRO A 17 -1.32 9.40 13.10
C PRO A 17 -0.50 9.83 11.88
N ASN A 18 -0.61 9.08 10.77
CA ASN A 18 0.12 9.36 9.52
C ASN A 18 1.64 9.46 9.73
N GLU A 19 2.20 8.52 10.50
CA GLU A 19 3.63 8.46 10.74
C GLU A 19 4.39 8.39 9.41
N ARG A 20 5.49 9.15 9.33
CA ARG A 20 6.22 9.36 8.07
C ARG A 20 6.58 8.05 7.37
N ARG A 21 7.01 7.04 8.14
CA ARG A 21 7.41 5.73 7.62
C ARG A 21 6.23 4.95 7.05
N ASP A 22 5.10 4.94 7.77
CA ASP A 22 3.88 4.27 7.32
C ASP A 22 3.33 4.91 6.05
N VAL A 23 3.34 6.25 5.99
CA VAL A 23 2.93 6.98 4.79
C VAL A 23 3.85 6.65 3.61
N MET A 24 5.17 6.58 3.81
CA MET A 24 6.10 6.19 2.75
C MET A 24 5.81 4.78 2.23
N LEU A 25 5.53 3.82 3.11
CA LEU A 25 5.22 2.44 2.70
C LEU A 25 3.94 2.40 1.84
N VAL A 26 2.89 3.09 2.29
CA VAL A 26 1.62 3.19 1.56
C VAL A 26 1.81 3.89 0.21
N GLN A 27 2.50 5.03 0.19
CA GLN A 27 2.79 5.77 -1.04
C GLN A 27 3.62 4.93 -2.03
N PHE A 28 4.61 4.18 -1.54
CA PHE A 28 5.40 3.26 -2.37
C PHE A 28 4.52 2.23 -3.07
N PHE A 29 3.67 1.52 -2.32
CA PHE A 29 2.78 0.52 -2.93
C PHE A 29 1.76 1.14 -3.89
N LEU A 30 1.19 2.30 -3.55
CA LEU A 30 0.25 3.01 -4.42
C LEU A 30 0.92 3.46 -5.73
N ARG A 31 2.15 4.00 -5.65
CA ARG A 31 2.94 4.37 -6.83
C ARG A 31 3.28 3.14 -7.67
N ALA A 32 3.60 2.01 -7.04
CA ALA A 32 3.82 0.76 -7.75
C ALA A 32 2.55 0.27 -8.47
N ALA A 33 1.38 0.47 -7.88
CA ALA A 33 0.09 0.12 -8.48
C ALA A 33 -0.27 0.95 -9.73
N THR A 34 0.32 2.14 -9.93
CA THR A 34 0.12 2.94 -11.15
C THR A 34 0.89 2.40 -12.36
N LYS A 35 1.83 1.46 -12.16
CA LYS A 35 2.58 0.86 -13.25
C LYS A 35 1.76 -0.31 -13.83
N PRO A 36 1.45 -0.31 -15.14
CA PRO A 36 0.84 -1.47 -15.78
C PRO A 36 1.91 -2.57 -15.90
N ALA A 37 1.76 -3.64 -15.14
CA ALA A 37 2.74 -4.73 -15.04
C ALA A 37 2.07 -6.03 -14.60
N GLY A 38 2.68 -7.19 -14.91
CA GLY A 38 2.15 -8.50 -14.51
C GLY A 38 0.72 -8.77 -15.00
N GLY A 39 0.34 -8.21 -16.17
CA GLY A 39 -1.02 -8.31 -16.73
C GLY A 39 -2.08 -7.48 -16.00
N LEU A 40 -1.71 -6.67 -15.00
CA LEU A 40 -2.63 -5.79 -14.26
C LEU A 40 -2.61 -4.37 -14.83
N PRO A 41 -3.78 -3.71 -14.92
CA PRO A 41 -3.84 -2.31 -15.35
C PRO A 41 -3.24 -1.37 -14.30
N ALA A 42 -2.91 -0.16 -14.75
CA ALA A 42 -2.53 0.94 -13.87
C ALA A 42 -3.72 1.37 -13.00
N VAL A 43 -3.48 1.53 -11.69
CA VAL A 43 -4.46 2.05 -10.73
C VAL A 43 -4.07 3.47 -10.36
N GLN A 44 -4.34 4.41 -11.27
CA GLN A 44 -4.06 5.83 -11.09
C GLN A 44 -5.37 6.62 -11.06
N PRO A 45 -5.60 7.46 -10.04
CA PRO A 45 -6.80 8.30 -10.03
C PRO A 45 -6.80 9.26 -11.23
N PRO A 46 -7.95 9.45 -11.90
CA PRO A 46 -8.06 10.38 -13.03
C PRO A 46 -7.61 11.79 -12.67
N GLY A 47 -6.85 12.43 -13.57
CA GLY A 47 -6.38 13.81 -13.40
C GLY A 47 -5.30 14.01 -12.32
N GLN A 48 -4.85 12.95 -11.64
CA GLN A 48 -3.76 13.05 -10.68
C GLN A 48 -2.41 12.89 -11.37
N ALA A 49 -1.46 13.78 -11.03
CA ALA A 49 -0.06 13.60 -11.35
C ALA A 49 0.56 12.48 -10.49
N ALA A 50 1.73 11.98 -10.90
CA ALA A 50 2.46 10.94 -10.19
C ALA A 50 2.55 11.20 -8.68
N LEU A 51 2.36 10.13 -7.89
CA LEU A 51 2.45 10.15 -6.44
C LEU A 51 3.92 10.16 -6.01
N ALA A 52 4.31 11.14 -5.21
CA ALA A 52 5.61 11.17 -4.56
C ALA A 52 5.63 10.19 -3.37
N VAL A 53 6.81 9.65 -3.05
CA VAL A 53 7.04 8.80 -1.87
C VAL A 53 7.86 9.60 -0.86
N ASP A 54 7.23 10.59 -0.24
CA ASP A 54 7.85 11.58 0.63
C ASP A 54 7.54 11.36 2.13
N GLY A 55 6.54 10.52 2.43
CA GLY A 55 6.06 10.27 3.79
C GLY A 55 5.10 11.35 4.31
N ILE A 56 4.58 12.21 3.44
CA ILE A 56 3.64 13.27 3.79
C ILE A 56 2.22 12.84 3.37
N PHE A 57 1.32 12.71 4.35
CA PHE A 57 -0.08 12.46 4.06
C PHE A 57 -0.77 13.76 3.62
N GLY A 58 -0.89 13.96 2.32
CA GLY A 58 -1.61 15.09 1.74
C GLY A 58 -2.86 14.68 0.94
N PRO A 59 -3.56 15.65 0.33
CA PRO A 59 -4.75 15.39 -0.50
C PRO A 59 -4.50 14.39 -1.63
N LYS A 60 -3.29 14.39 -2.21
CA LYS A 60 -2.90 13.43 -3.25
C LYS A 60 -2.85 12.01 -2.69
N THR A 61 -2.17 11.77 -1.58
CA THR A 61 -2.14 10.44 -0.94
C THR A 61 -3.54 9.96 -0.58
N ALA A 62 -4.39 10.84 -0.04
CA ALA A 62 -5.78 10.52 0.27
C ALA A 62 -6.59 10.11 -0.98
N ALA A 63 -6.42 10.83 -2.11
CA ALA A 63 -7.08 10.51 -3.38
C ALA A 63 -6.62 9.15 -3.93
N TYR A 64 -5.33 8.84 -3.84
CA TYR A 64 -4.78 7.55 -4.27
C TYR A 64 -5.30 6.39 -3.40
N ILE A 65 -5.36 6.53 -2.07
CA ILE A 65 -5.91 5.50 -1.18
C ILE A 65 -7.37 5.23 -1.53
N LYS A 66 -8.19 6.28 -1.61
CA LYS A 66 -9.63 6.13 -1.92
C LYS A 66 -9.84 5.49 -3.28
N HIS A 67 -9.12 5.95 -4.31
CA HIS A 67 -9.22 5.38 -5.64
C HIS A 67 -8.82 3.91 -5.64
N TYR A 68 -7.69 3.56 -5.01
CA TYR A 68 -7.24 2.17 -4.92
C TYR A 68 -8.22 1.28 -4.16
N GLN A 69 -8.86 1.76 -3.09
CA GLN A 69 -9.86 0.98 -2.37
C GLN A 69 -11.13 0.73 -3.20
N VAL A 70 -11.48 1.65 -4.11
CA VAL A 70 -12.65 1.51 -4.99
C VAL A 70 -12.33 0.64 -6.22
N THR A 71 -11.16 0.79 -6.83
CA THR A 71 -10.81 0.12 -8.10
C THR A 71 -9.92 -1.10 -7.93
N GLY A 72 -9.11 -1.15 -6.88
CA GLY A 72 -8.06 -2.12 -6.67
C GLY A 72 -8.57 -3.50 -6.25
N GLY A 73 -9.79 -3.62 -5.75
CA GLY A 73 -10.44 -4.90 -5.43
C GLY A 73 -11.68 -4.71 -4.58
N SER A 74 -12.78 -5.39 -4.93
CA SER A 74 -14.10 -5.33 -4.27
C SER A 74 -14.12 -5.76 -2.78
N THR A 75 -13.00 -6.28 -2.29
CA THR A 75 -12.87 -6.88 -0.95
C THR A 75 -12.19 -5.99 0.07
N ALA A 76 -11.62 -4.84 -0.31
CA ALA A 76 -11.08 -3.87 0.64
C ALA A 76 -12.20 -2.96 1.20
N TYR A 77 -12.09 -2.55 2.46
CA TYR A 77 -12.98 -1.54 3.03
C TYR A 77 -12.57 -0.15 2.51
N ALA A 78 -13.53 0.62 1.99
CA ALA A 78 -13.29 1.89 1.28
C ALA A 78 -13.52 3.11 2.19
N ASP A 79 -12.85 3.13 3.34
CA ASP A 79 -12.94 4.20 4.35
C ASP A 79 -11.88 5.31 4.19
N GLY A 80 -11.02 5.21 3.19
CA GLY A 80 -9.91 6.11 2.96
C GLY A 80 -8.74 5.91 3.93
N LYS A 81 -8.71 4.79 4.69
CA LYS A 81 -7.67 4.49 5.67
C LYS A 81 -6.95 3.17 5.35
N VAL A 82 -5.68 3.13 5.66
CA VAL A 82 -4.84 1.93 5.58
C VAL A 82 -4.43 1.57 7.00
N SER A 83 -5.06 0.53 7.54
CA SER A 83 -4.85 0.06 8.91
C SER A 83 -3.75 -1.01 8.99
N PRO A 84 -3.05 -1.11 10.14
CA PRO A 84 -2.08 -2.15 10.39
C PRO A 84 -2.72 -3.54 10.44
N VAL A 85 -1.94 -4.55 10.08
CA VAL A 85 -2.25 -5.97 10.33
C VAL A 85 -2.08 -6.22 11.83
N GLN A 86 -3.12 -6.73 12.49
CA GLN A 86 -3.08 -7.06 13.91
C GLN A 86 -3.14 -8.58 14.10
N GLY A 87 -2.28 -9.13 14.97
CA GLY A 87 -2.28 -10.56 15.32
C GLY A 87 -2.06 -11.51 14.14
N GLY A 88 -1.40 -11.06 13.07
CA GLY A 88 -1.17 -11.86 11.85
C GLY A 88 -2.40 -12.01 10.95
N SER A 89 -3.52 -11.37 11.26
CA SER A 89 -4.73 -11.41 10.42
C SER A 89 -4.75 -10.26 9.41
N ALA A 90 -4.80 -10.61 8.12
CA ALA A 90 -4.97 -9.67 7.02
C ALA A 90 -6.43 -9.22 6.82
N VAL A 91 -7.34 -9.67 7.68
CA VAL A 91 -8.78 -9.37 7.63
C VAL A 91 -9.12 -8.38 8.74
N GLY A 92 -9.81 -7.30 8.39
CA GLY A 92 -10.26 -6.30 9.36
C GLY A 92 -11.32 -6.89 10.31
N ALA A 93 -11.13 -6.67 11.61
CA ALA A 93 -11.91 -7.28 12.68
C ALA A 93 -13.43 -6.97 12.65
N ILE A 94 -13.86 -5.92 11.95
CA ILE A 94 -15.24 -5.42 11.98
C ILE A 94 -16.04 -5.79 10.72
N HIS A 95 -15.39 -5.87 9.56
CA HIS A 95 -16.08 -5.95 8.26
C HIS A 95 -15.80 -7.23 7.47
N GLU A 96 -14.98 -8.15 7.99
CA GLU A 96 -14.50 -9.36 7.29
C GLU A 96 -13.83 -9.08 5.93
N LYS A 97 -13.48 -7.82 5.68
CA LYS A 97 -12.82 -7.33 4.48
C LYS A 97 -11.31 -7.38 4.65
N TYR A 98 -10.59 -7.66 3.57
CA TYR A 98 -9.14 -7.60 3.58
C TYR A 98 -8.67 -6.16 3.84
N LEU A 99 -7.65 -6.03 4.68
CA LEU A 99 -7.01 -4.73 4.93
C LEU A 99 -6.39 -4.21 3.63
N THR A 100 -6.50 -2.90 3.38
CA THR A 100 -5.94 -2.28 2.17
C THR A 100 -4.44 -2.56 2.02
N ILE A 101 -3.69 -2.60 3.13
CA ILE A 101 -2.26 -2.92 3.11
C ILE A 101 -1.98 -4.34 2.60
N ALA A 102 -2.83 -5.31 2.94
CA ALA A 102 -2.70 -6.68 2.42
C ALA A 102 -2.99 -6.73 0.92
N HIS A 103 -4.00 -6.00 0.46
CA HIS A 103 -4.33 -5.92 -0.95
C HIS A 103 -3.21 -5.25 -1.77
N LEU A 104 -2.58 -4.21 -1.21
CA LEU A 104 -1.40 -3.54 -1.79
C LEU A 104 -0.22 -4.51 -1.93
N ASN A 105 0.09 -5.31 -0.91
CA ASN A 105 1.14 -6.32 -0.96
C ASN A 105 0.87 -7.37 -2.06
N VAL A 106 -0.34 -7.94 -2.11
CA VAL A 106 -0.73 -8.90 -3.16
C VAL A 106 -0.66 -8.24 -4.54
N GLY A 107 -1.17 -7.02 -4.67
CA GLY A 107 -1.16 -6.27 -5.92
C GLY A 107 0.25 -5.97 -6.43
N TYR A 108 1.20 -5.74 -5.52
CA TYR A 108 2.62 -5.57 -5.84
C TYR A 108 3.24 -6.90 -6.30
N ALA A 109 3.07 -7.97 -5.52
CA ALA A 109 3.63 -9.29 -5.85
C ALA A 109 3.10 -9.83 -7.19
N LYS A 110 1.83 -9.57 -7.53
CA LYS A 110 1.27 -9.92 -8.85
C LYS A 110 1.90 -9.11 -9.99
N ARG A 111 2.22 -7.83 -9.77
CA ARG A 111 2.82 -6.95 -10.78
C ARG A 111 4.29 -7.28 -11.06
N PHE A 112 5.06 -7.55 -10.00
CA PHE A 112 6.52 -7.59 -10.08
C PHE A 112 7.14 -8.93 -9.71
N GLY A 113 6.33 -9.91 -9.31
CA GLY A 113 6.77 -11.24 -8.90
C GLY A 113 7.02 -11.35 -7.39
N ILE A 114 6.90 -12.57 -6.88
CA ILE A 114 7.07 -12.88 -5.45
C ILE A 114 8.51 -12.62 -5.00
N ASP A 115 9.52 -12.90 -5.82
CA ASP A 115 10.92 -12.72 -5.43
C ASP A 115 11.30 -11.25 -5.22
N ARG A 116 10.74 -10.35 -6.05
CA ARG A 116 10.90 -8.91 -5.90
C ARG A 116 10.13 -8.35 -4.70
N HIS A 117 9.01 -8.98 -4.35
CA HIS A 117 8.28 -8.65 -3.12
C HIS A 117 8.98 -9.14 -1.85
N LEU A 118 9.62 -10.31 -1.89
CA LEU A 118 10.45 -10.81 -0.78
C LEU A 118 11.68 -9.95 -0.49
N ARG A 119 12.22 -9.28 -1.52
CA ARG A 119 13.39 -8.40 -1.45
C ARG A 119 13.01 -6.96 -1.74
N ILE A 120 11.87 -6.51 -1.18
CA ILE A 120 11.28 -5.22 -1.50
C ILE A 120 12.21 -4.05 -1.17
N ASP A 121 13.07 -4.23 -0.16
CA ASP A 121 14.10 -3.29 0.27
C ASP A 121 15.19 -3.05 -0.78
N GLN A 122 15.40 -4.03 -1.67
CA GLN A 122 16.31 -3.96 -2.81
C GLN A 122 15.64 -3.35 -4.06
N ASP A 123 14.34 -3.06 -4.02
CA ASP A 123 13.68 -2.39 -5.13
C ASP A 123 14.29 -0.98 -5.32
N PRO A 124 14.66 -0.60 -6.56
CA PRO A 124 15.24 0.71 -6.83
C PRO A 124 14.31 1.87 -6.45
N ASP A 125 12.99 1.66 -6.51
CA ASP A 125 11.98 2.65 -6.12
C ASP A 125 11.60 2.56 -4.63
N PHE A 126 12.13 1.60 -3.88
CA PHE A 126 11.89 1.52 -2.45
C PHE A 126 12.47 2.75 -1.75
N PRO A 127 11.69 3.45 -0.91
CA PRO A 127 12.14 4.69 -0.30
C PRO A 127 13.35 4.46 0.60
N ALA A 128 14.41 5.23 0.39
CA ALA A 128 15.66 5.11 1.16
C ALA A 128 15.44 5.24 2.67
N GLY A 129 14.47 6.07 3.10
CA GLY A 129 14.11 6.25 4.50
C GLY A 129 13.46 5.03 5.17
N LEU A 130 13.13 3.99 4.39
CA LEU A 130 12.61 2.71 4.87
C LEU A 130 13.64 1.57 4.80
N ARG A 131 14.78 1.77 4.12
CA ARG A 131 15.82 0.74 4.04
C ARG A 131 16.44 0.51 5.42
N GLY A 132 16.61 -0.76 5.81
CA GLY A 132 17.13 -1.15 7.12
C GLY A 132 16.08 -1.15 8.25
N ALA A 133 14.87 -0.67 8.01
CA ALA A 133 13.72 -0.97 8.87
C ALA A 133 13.07 -2.26 8.34
N LEU A 134 13.22 -3.35 9.08
CA LEU A 134 12.59 -4.63 8.73
C LEU A 134 11.08 -4.50 8.92
N PHE A 135 10.33 -4.42 7.82
CA PHE A 135 8.87 -4.59 7.83
C PHE A 135 8.55 -6.07 7.71
N VAL A 136 8.60 -6.80 8.83
CA VAL A 136 8.09 -8.17 8.94
C VAL A 136 7.00 -8.21 9.98
#